data_AF-A0A0F9D2N9-F1
#
_entry.id   AF-A0A0F9D2N9-F1
#
_cell.length_a   1.000
_cell.length_b   1.000
_cell.length_c   1.000
_cell.angle_alpha   90.00
_cell.angle_beta   90.00
_cell.angle_gamma   90.00
#
_symmetry.space_group_name_H-M   'P 1'
#
loop_
_entity.id
_entity.type
_entity.pdbx_description
1 polymer ?
#
loop_
_entity_poly.entity_id
_entity_poly.type
_entity_poly.pdbx_seq_one_letter_code
_entity_poly.pdbx_strand_id
1 'polypeptide(L)'
;MLLQFGKAIALFLIGGMVIHTLIMLFDYLLVPGPFYLNLRTDFPNVVFSPFMIPMIGVYGLSLLTIYFLWEKKKNALRFAHEKEVQTEKVEIVFKAMQRLTAMMAKHIAKHNGEIINEGELRKRLGRPVSVKLEKASMKIAHALKSLSEISFVSPYSDYRPETVEGIEKILQSKLDEASAVH
;
A
#
# COMPACT_ATOMS: atom_id res chain seq x y z
N MET A 1 -16.18 19.85 -13.09
CA MET A 1 -16.96 19.32 -14.23
C MET A 1 -16.66 20.08 -15.52
N LEU A 2 -16.89 21.41 -15.59
CA LEU A 2 -16.63 22.23 -16.79
C LEU A 2 -15.19 22.12 -17.35
N LEU A 3 -14.19 22.15 -16.46
CA LEU A 3 -12.77 22.04 -16.86
C LEU A 3 -12.42 20.66 -17.47
N GLN A 4 -13.02 19.59 -16.96
CA GLN A 4 -12.80 18.22 -17.48
C GLN A 4 -13.50 18.04 -18.84
N PHE A 5 -14.69 18.62 -18.98
CA PHE A 5 -15.42 18.62 -20.24
C PHE A 5 -14.67 19.43 -21.32
N GLY A 6 -14.17 20.62 -20.97
CA GLY A 6 -13.35 21.43 -21.88
C GLY A 6 -12.06 20.73 -22.32
N LYS A 7 -11.38 20.02 -21.41
CA LYS A 7 -10.22 19.19 -21.75
C LYS A 7 -10.59 18.05 -22.70
N ALA A 8 -11.70 17.35 -22.47
CA ALA A 8 -12.16 16.29 -23.34
C ALA A 8 -12.48 16.80 -24.76
N ILE A 9 -13.16 17.95 -24.86
CA ILE A 9 -13.45 18.59 -26.15
C ILE A 9 -12.16 19.01 -26.86
N ALA A 10 -11.25 19.68 -26.16
CA ALA A 10 -9.97 20.09 -26.74
C ALA A 10 -9.16 18.88 -27.23
N LEU A 11 -9.13 17.81 -26.43
CA LEU A 11 -8.42 16.57 -26.76
C LEU A 11 -9.05 15.89 -27.99
N PHE A 12 -10.38 15.82 -28.06
CA PHE A 12 -11.09 15.27 -29.20
C PHE A 12 -10.85 16.08 -30.48
N LEU A 13 -11.09 17.40 -30.44
CA LEU A 13 -11.01 18.26 -31.61
C LEU A 13 -9.57 18.48 -32.05
N ILE A 14 -8.71 18.99 -31.16
CA ILE A 14 -7.32 19.34 -31.49
C ILE A 14 -6.51 18.07 -31.71
N GLY A 15 -6.65 17.10 -30.80
CA GLY A 15 -5.91 15.84 -30.92
C GLY A 15 -6.33 15.02 -32.14
N GLY A 16 -7.64 14.96 -32.45
CA GLY A 16 -8.14 14.34 -33.67
C GLY A 16 -7.60 15.01 -34.93
N MET A 17 -7.62 16.35 -34.99
CA MET A 17 -7.05 17.11 -36.13
C MET A 17 -5.53 16.91 -36.27
N VAL A 18 -4.78 16.87 -35.17
CA VAL A 18 -3.33 16.67 -35.20
C VAL A 18 -2.99 15.26 -35.69
N ILE A 19 -3.62 14.21 -35.16
CA ILE A 19 -3.40 12.84 -35.61
C ILE A 19 -3.78 12.69 -37.07
N HIS A 20 -4.94 13.24 -37.47
CA HIS A 20 -5.38 13.24 -38.86
C HIS A 20 -4.32 13.84 -39.79
N THR A 21 -3.87 15.05 -39.48
CA THR A 21 -2.87 15.76 -40.29
C THR A 21 -1.56 14.99 -40.37
N LEU A 22 -1.13 14.37 -39.26
CA LEU A 22 0.08 13.54 -39.22
C LEU A 22 -0.04 12.32 -40.14
N ILE A 23 -1.16 11.59 -40.08
CA ILE A 23 -1.40 10.42 -40.94
C ILE A 23 -1.41 10.84 -42.41
N MET A 24 -2.12 11.93 -42.74
CA MET A 24 -2.16 12.46 -44.10
C MET A 24 -0.79 12.93 -44.61
N LEU A 25 0.06 13.45 -43.73
CA LEU A 25 1.44 13.82 -44.06
C LEU A 25 2.30 12.57 -44.32
N PHE A 26 2.15 11.51 -43.52
CA PHE A 26 2.81 10.24 -43.78
C PHE A 26 2.38 9.65 -45.12
N ASP A 27 1.09 9.65 -45.42
CA ASP A 27 0.56 9.16 -46.70
C ASP A 27 1.11 9.99 -47.88
N TYR A 28 1.18 11.32 -47.73
CA TYR A 28 1.79 12.22 -48.73
C TYR A 28 3.26 11.90 -49.01
N LEU A 29 4.04 11.58 -47.97
CA LEU A 29 5.47 11.30 -48.07
C LEU A 29 5.77 9.87 -48.56
N LEU A 30 4.96 8.89 -48.17
CA LEU A 30 5.25 7.47 -48.36
C LEU A 30 4.58 6.85 -49.59
N VAL A 31 3.48 7.42 -50.11
CA VAL A 31 2.71 6.82 -51.20
C VAL A 31 2.94 7.58 -52.52
N PRO A 32 3.66 7.01 -53.50
CA PRO A 32 3.82 7.60 -54.82
C PRO A 32 2.60 7.30 -55.71
N GLY A 33 1.63 8.22 -55.80
CA GLY A 33 0.58 8.18 -56.85
C GLY A 33 -0.86 8.28 -56.34
N PRO A 34 -1.84 8.53 -57.24
CA PRO A 34 -3.14 9.07 -56.85
C PRO A 34 -4.08 7.96 -56.35
N PHE A 35 -4.21 7.82 -55.04
CA PHE A 35 -5.34 7.12 -54.43
C PHE A 35 -6.48 8.11 -54.20
N TYR A 36 -7.38 8.30 -55.19
CA TYR A 36 -8.65 9.06 -55.12
C TYR A 36 -8.62 10.52 -54.63
N LEU A 37 -7.52 10.96 -54.02
CA LEU A 37 -7.29 12.21 -53.32
C LEU A 37 -5.93 12.70 -53.81
N ASN A 38 -5.93 13.72 -54.66
CA ASN A 38 -4.70 14.25 -55.24
C ASN A 38 -3.98 15.14 -54.21
N LEU A 39 -3.41 14.52 -53.18
CA LEU A 39 -2.74 15.18 -52.04
C LEU A 39 -1.55 16.06 -52.48
N ARG A 40 -1.02 15.82 -53.69
CA ARG A 40 0.10 16.60 -54.27
C ARG A 40 -0.30 17.96 -54.81
N THR A 41 -1.53 18.10 -55.29
CA THR A 41 -1.98 19.33 -55.95
C THR A 41 -2.73 20.27 -55.02
N ASP A 42 -3.43 19.74 -54.02
CA ASP A 42 -4.24 20.55 -53.12
C ASP A 42 -4.41 19.89 -51.73
N PHE A 43 -3.29 19.75 -51.03
CA PHE A 43 -3.23 19.10 -49.72
C PHE A 43 -4.27 19.64 -48.70
N PRO A 44 -4.37 20.95 -48.41
CA PRO A 44 -5.26 21.43 -47.36
C PRO A 44 -6.74 21.16 -47.67
N ASN A 45 -7.19 21.36 -48.91
CA ASN A 45 -8.59 21.16 -49.26
C ASN A 45 -8.98 19.68 -49.28
N VAL A 46 -8.04 18.79 -49.61
CA VAL A 46 -8.24 17.33 -49.59
C VAL A 46 -8.27 16.81 -48.16
N VAL A 47 -7.33 17.22 -47.32
CA VAL A 47 -7.20 16.78 -45.91
C VAL A 47 -8.40 17.19 -45.07
N PHE A 48 -8.92 18.39 -45.29
CA PHE A 48 -10.08 18.92 -44.55
C PHE A 48 -11.39 18.85 -45.36
N SER A 49 -11.44 18.00 -46.40
CA SER A 49 -12.66 17.81 -47.17
C SER A 49 -13.78 17.18 -46.33
N PRO A 50 -15.06 17.41 -46.68
CA PRO A 50 -16.19 16.82 -45.95
C PRO A 50 -16.15 15.30 -45.83
N PHE A 51 -15.54 14.61 -46.80
CA PHE A 51 -15.37 13.15 -46.80
C PHE A 51 -14.37 12.67 -45.72
N MET A 52 -13.46 13.54 -45.28
CA MET A 52 -12.44 13.23 -44.27
C MET A 52 -12.86 13.58 -42.84
N ILE A 53 -13.96 14.34 -42.66
CA ILE A 53 -14.48 14.70 -41.33
C ILE A 53 -14.78 13.47 -40.46
N PRO A 54 -15.40 12.38 -40.97
CA PRO A 54 -15.60 11.17 -40.16
C PRO A 54 -14.30 10.56 -39.64
N MET A 55 -13.22 10.61 -40.44
CA MET A 55 -11.90 10.08 -40.03
C MET A 55 -11.30 10.90 -38.88
N ILE A 56 -11.39 12.23 -38.94
CA ILE A 56 -10.99 13.12 -37.83
C ILE A 56 -11.77 12.76 -36.56
N GLY A 57 -13.07 12.49 -36.69
CA GLY A 57 -13.91 12.06 -35.58
C GLY A 57 -13.48 10.72 -34.97
N VAL A 58 -13.12 9.73 -35.79
CA VAL A 58 -12.62 8.43 -35.33
C VAL A 58 -11.28 8.58 -34.59
N TYR A 59 -10.36 9.39 -35.11
CA TYR A 59 -9.08 9.67 -34.44
C TYR A 59 -9.28 10.41 -33.12
N GLY A 60 -10.13 11.44 -33.08
CA GLY A 60 -10.48 12.14 -31.86
C GLY A 60 -11.10 11.20 -30.82
N LEU A 61 -12.00 10.32 -31.22
CA LEU A 61 -12.64 9.35 -30.33
C LEU A 61 -11.63 8.33 -29.79
N SER A 62 -10.75 7.80 -30.65
CA SER A 62 -9.72 6.83 -30.26
C SER A 62 -8.76 7.43 -29.23
N LEU A 63 -8.31 8.66 -29.47
CA LEU A 63 -7.45 9.39 -28.54
C LEU A 63 -8.15 9.67 -27.20
N LEU A 64 -9.44 10.03 -27.24
CA LEU A 64 -10.25 10.21 -26.04
C LEU A 64 -10.40 8.90 -25.24
N THR A 65 -10.62 7.78 -25.91
CA THR A 65 -10.67 6.45 -25.27
C THR A 65 -9.34 6.12 -24.60
N ILE A 66 -8.21 6.32 -25.29
CA ILE A 66 -6.87 6.10 -24.73
C ILE A 66 -6.66 6.97 -23.49
N TYR A 67 -7.03 8.26 -23.56
CA TYR A 67 -6.92 9.19 -22.45
C TYR A 67 -7.72 8.72 -21.22
N PHE A 68 -8.99 8.34 -21.40
CA PHE A 68 -9.80 7.86 -20.28
C PHE A 68 -9.30 6.54 -19.69
N LEU A 69 -8.82 5.62 -20.53
CA LEU A 69 -8.21 4.37 -20.06
C LEU A 69 -6.93 4.65 -19.27
N TRP A 70 -6.11 5.60 -19.74
CA TRP A 70 -4.90 6.03 -19.05
C TRP A 70 -5.21 6.65 -17.69
N GLU A 71 -6.14 7.59 -17.61
CA GLU A 71 -6.57 8.20 -16.35
C GLU A 71 -7.14 7.16 -15.38
N LYS A 72 -7.96 6.23 -15.87
CA LYS A 72 -8.49 5.12 -15.05
C LYS A 72 -7.35 4.26 -14.49
N LYS A 73 -6.38 3.86 -15.32
CA LYS A 73 -5.21 3.08 -14.88
C LYS A 73 -4.36 3.84 -13.88
N LYS A 74 -4.08 5.12 -14.14
CA LYS A 74 -3.28 5.98 -13.25
C LYS A 74 -3.92 6.10 -11.87
N ASN A 75 -5.24 6.31 -11.82
CA ASN A 75 -5.97 6.39 -10.56
C ASN A 75 -5.99 5.05 -9.80
N ALA A 76 -6.18 3.94 -10.51
CA ALA A 76 -6.10 2.61 -9.91
C ALA A 76 -4.70 2.30 -9.36
N LEU A 77 -3.64 2.67 -10.09
CA LEU A 77 -2.26 2.50 -9.66
C LEU A 77 -1.96 3.35 -8.42
N ARG A 78 -2.40 4.62 -8.41
CA ARG A 78 -2.22 5.51 -7.26
C ARG A 78 -2.90 4.94 -6.01
N PHE A 79 -4.14 4.48 -6.16
CA PHE A 79 -4.88 3.86 -5.05
C PHE A 79 -4.18 2.59 -4.53
N ALA A 80 -3.73 1.71 -5.43
CA ALA A 80 -3.00 0.51 -5.04
C ALA A 80 -1.69 0.84 -4.30
N HIS A 81 -0.94 1.84 -4.79
CA HIS A 81 0.29 2.30 -4.17
C HIS A 81 0.04 2.95 -2.80
N GLU A 82 -0.98 3.81 -2.68
CA GLU A 82 -1.37 4.40 -1.39
C GLU A 82 -1.74 3.31 -0.37
N LYS A 83 -2.46 2.26 -0.80
CA LYS A 83 -2.78 1.10 0.05
C LYS A 83 -1.51 0.35 0.48
N GLU A 84 -0.61 0.07 -0.45
CA GLU A 84 0.65 -0.63 -0.16
C GLU A 84 1.51 0.13 0.84
N VAL A 85 1.67 1.45 0.66
CA VAL A 85 2.41 2.31 1.59
C VAL A 85 1.78 2.33 2.98
N GLN A 86 0.45 2.32 3.07
CA GLN A 86 -0.22 2.22 4.38
C GLN A 86 0.05 0.87 5.06
N THR A 87 -0.05 -0.23 4.32
CA THR A 87 0.26 -1.57 4.86
C THR A 87 1.72 -1.67 5.31
N GLU A 88 2.66 -1.14 4.53
CA GLU A 88 4.08 -1.12 4.87
C GLU A 88 4.34 -0.32 6.17
N LYS A 89 3.70 0.85 6.33
CA LYS A 89 3.80 1.64 7.56
C LYS A 89 3.30 0.88 8.78
N VAL A 90 2.17 0.20 8.66
CA VAL A 90 1.62 -0.62 9.76
C VAL A 90 2.56 -1.78 10.09
N GLU A 91 3.13 -2.43 9.08
CA GLU A 91 4.10 -3.51 9.29
C GLU A 91 5.38 -3.04 9.99
N ILE A 92 5.90 -1.85 9.62
CA ILE A 92 7.07 -1.25 10.27
C ILE A 92 6.77 -0.95 11.74
N VAL A 93 5.62 -0.32 12.03
CA VAL A 93 5.18 -0.03 13.41
C VAL A 93 5.06 -1.32 14.20
N PHE A 94 4.43 -2.35 13.62
CA PHE A 94 4.27 -3.64 14.28
C PHE A 94 5.61 -4.30 14.62
N LYS A 95 6.54 -4.37 13.66
CA LYS A 95 7.90 -4.90 13.89
C LYS A 95 8.66 -4.09 14.93
N ALA A 96 8.51 -2.77 14.94
CA ALA A 96 9.11 -1.92 15.96
C ALA A 96 8.54 -2.19 17.35
N MET A 97 7.21 -2.34 17.47
CA MET A 97 6.56 -2.71 18.72
C MET A 97 7.03 -4.08 19.23
N GLN A 98 7.08 -5.10 18.36
CA GLN A 98 7.59 -6.42 18.74
C GLN A 98 9.03 -6.36 19.28
N ARG A 99 9.90 -5.59 18.62
CA ARG A 99 11.29 -5.38 19.08
C ARG A 99 11.35 -4.67 20.43
N LEU A 100 10.55 -3.62 20.63
CA LEU A 100 10.47 -2.91 21.90
C LEU A 100 9.94 -3.81 23.01
N THR A 101 8.86 -4.57 22.76
CA THR A 101 8.30 -5.53 23.72
C THR A 101 9.32 -6.61 24.07
N ALA A 102 10.05 -7.16 23.11
CA ALA A 102 11.11 -8.13 23.37
C ALA A 102 12.24 -7.53 24.23
N MET A 103 12.62 -6.27 23.96
CA MET A 103 13.63 -5.56 24.75
C MET A 103 13.15 -5.32 26.19
N MET A 104 11.91 -4.87 26.38
CA MET A 104 11.29 -4.69 27.68
C MET A 104 11.21 -6.01 28.44
N ALA A 105 10.73 -7.08 27.78
CA ALA A 105 10.61 -8.40 28.38
C ALA A 105 11.98 -8.91 28.86
N LYS A 106 13.03 -8.76 28.05
CA LYS A 106 14.40 -9.11 28.43
C LYS A 106 14.88 -8.33 29.66
N HIS A 107 14.61 -7.02 29.71
CA HIS A 107 15.01 -6.18 30.83
C HIS A 107 14.26 -6.57 32.12
N ILE A 108 12.95 -6.77 32.06
CA ILE A 108 12.14 -7.21 33.20
C ILE A 108 12.58 -8.61 33.65
N ALA A 109 12.81 -9.54 32.72
CA ALA A 109 13.28 -10.89 33.04
C ALA A 109 14.60 -10.88 33.82
N LYS A 110 15.55 -10.01 33.41
CA LYS A 110 16.84 -9.86 34.08
C LYS A 110 16.66 -9.41 35.54
N HIS A 111 15.94 -8.31 35.77
CA HIS A 111 15.71 -7.78 37.11
C HIS A 111 14.90 -8.74 37.98
N ASN A 112 13.91 -9.42 37.40
CA ASN A 112 13.15 -10.44 38.11
C ASN A 112 14.03 -11.62 38.53
N GLY A 113 14.95 -12.05 37.66
CA GLY A 113 15.95 -13.07 38.00
C GLY A 113 16.89 -12.64 39.13
N GLU A 114 17.32 -11.37 39.15
CA GLU A 114 18.11 -10.81 40.26
C GLU A 114 17.34 -10.87 41.59
N ILE A 115 16.05 -10.51 41.60
CA ILE A 115 15.19 -10.59 42.79
C ILE A 115 15.03 -12.03 43.28
N ILE A 116 14.78 -12.98 42.37
CA ILE A 116 14.66 -14.42 42.69
C ILE A 116 15.96 -14.93 43.30
N ASN A 117 17.10 -14.64 42.67
CA ASN A 117 18.42 -15.06 43.14
C ASN A 117 18.75 -14.48 44.52
N GLU A 118 18.44 -13.20 44.77
CA GLU A 118 18.65 -12.59 46.09
C GLU A 118 17.75 -13.25 47.15
N GLY A 119 16.49 -13.55 46.80
CA GLY A 119 15.58 -14.31 47.64
C GLY A 119 16.13 -15.70 47.99
N GLU A 120 16.61 -16.45 47.01
CA GLU A 120 17.23 -17.76 47.23
C GLU A 120 18.47 -17.68 48.11
N LEU A 121 19.33 -16.69 47.90
CA LEU A 121 20.52 -16.48 48.73
C LEU A 121 20.12 -16.20 50.19
N ARG A 122 19.12 -15.34 50.43
CA ARG A 122 18.60 -15.08 51.78
C ARG A 122 18.06 -16.34 52.44
N LYS A 123 17.31 -17.18 51.70
CA LYS A 123 16.81 -18.48 52.20
C LYS A 123 17.96 -19.41 52.61
N ARG A 124 19.01 -19.53 51.80
CA ARG A 124 20.21 -20.34 52.10
C ARG A 124 20.94 -19.86 53.35
N LEU A 125 20.93 -18.54 53.60
CA LEU A 125 21.51 -17.93 54.79
C LEU A 125 20.58 -17.95 56.02
N GLY A 126 19.44 -18.65 55.97
CA GLY A 126 18.47 -18.73 57.06
C GLY A 126 17.70 -17.43 57.32
N ARG A 127 17.75 -16.46 56.40
CA ARG A 127 17.06 -15.17 56.53
C ARG A 127 15.66 -15.24 55.92
N PRO A 128 14.64 -14.64 56.57
CA PRO A 128 13.29 -14.64 56.04
C PRO A 128 13.18 -13.82 54.75
N VAL A 129 12.43 -14.34 53.79
CA VAL A 129 12.07 -13.67 52.53
C VAL A 129 10.59 -13.34 52.55
N SER A 130 10.22 -12.17 52.04
CA SER A 130 8.81 -11.78 51.93
C SER A 130 8.06 -12.68 50.95
N VAL A 131 7.07 -13.42 51.45
CA VAL A 131 6.16 -14.24 50.63
C VAL A 131 5.46 -13.42 49.55
N LYS A 132 5.19 -12.13 49.82
CA LYS A 132 4.61 -11.21 48.82
C LYS A 132 5.57 -10.95 47.67
N LEU A 133 6.86 -10.75 47.95
CA LEU A 133 7.90 -10.51 46.94
C LEU A 133 8.10 -11.74 46.05
N GLU A 134 8.13 -12.93 46.65
CA GLU A 134 8.28 -14.19 45.92
C GLU A 134 7.08 -14.45 44.98
N LYS A 135 5.85 -14.28 45.48
CA LYS A 135 4.64 -14.37 44.65
C LYS A 135 4.62 -13.33 43.52
N ALA A 136 5.04 -12.10 43.80
CA ALA A 136 5.12 -11.06 42.76
C ALA A 136 6.13 -11.43 41.67
N SER A 137 7.30 -11.94 42.05
CA SER A 137 8.35 -12.34 41.11
C SER A 137 7.93 -13.52 40.22
N MET A 138 7.21 -14.49 40.80
CA MET A 138 6.62 -15.60 40.04
C MET A 138 5.53 -15.13 39.06
N LYS A 139 4.69 -14.17 39.46
CA LYS A 139 3.69 -13.56 38.56
C LYS A 139 4.36 -12.82 37.39
N ILE A 140 5.44 -12.09 37.64
CA ILE A 140 6.22 -11.42 36.59
C ILE A 140 6.81 -12.45 35.62
N ALA A 141 7.39 -13.55 36.12
CA ALA A 141 7.92 -14.60 35.27
C ALA A 141 6.85 -15.24 34.37
N HIS A 142 5.65 -15.47 34.92
CA HIS A 142 4.52 -15.99 34.15
C HIS A 142 4.06 -15.00 33.08
N ALA A 143 3.89 -13.72 33.43
CA ALA A 143 3.49 -12.67 32.49
C ALA A 143 4.50 -12.52 31.33
N LEU A 144 5.80 -12.64 31.62
CA LEU A 144 6.86 -12.61 30.60
C LEU A 144 6.81 -13.81 29.66
N LYS A 145 6.49 -15.00 30.18
CA LYS A 145 6.30 -16.20 29.37
C LYS A 145 5.15 -16.00 28.39
N SER A 146 4.00 -15.53 28.87
CA SER A 146 2.83 -15.22 28.03
C SER A 146 3.15 -14.15 26.98
N LEU A 147 3.83 -13.06 27.36
CA LEU A 147 4.26 -12.01 26.43
C LEU A 147 5.20 -12.55 25.33
N SER A 148 6.11 -13.46 25.68
CA SER A 148 6.99 -14.11 24.72
C SER A 148 6.20 -14.97 23.74
N GLU A 149 5.26 -15.78 24.21
CA GLU A 149 4.40 -16.61 23.34
C GLU A 149 3.61 -15.72 22.36
N ILE A 150 3.06 -14.59 22.82
CA ILE A 150 2.33 -13.62 21.97
C ILE A 150 3.26 -12.95 20.94
N SER A 151 4.47 -12.56 21.35
CA SER A 151 5.46 -11.93 20.48
C SER A 151 6.04 -12.88 19.43
N PHE A 152 6.05 -14.19 19.67
CA PHE A 152 6.62 -15.22 18.77
C PHE A 152 5.59 -15.94 17.89
N VAL A 153 4.29 -15.90 18.20
CA VAL A 153 3.23 -16.49 17.35
C VAL A 153 2.92 -15.61 16.12
N SER A 154 3.25 -14.31 16.16
CA SER A 154 2.83 -13.37 15.12
C SER A 154 3.76 -13.08 13.91
N PRO A 155 4.93 -13.72 13.68
CA PRO A 155 5.59 -13.57 12.39
C PRO A 155 5.00 -14.45 11.28
N TYR A 156 4.06 -15.37 11.57
CA TYR A 156 3.61 -16.41 10.62
C TYR A 156 2.10 -16.58 10.43
N SER A 157 1.25 -15.72 11.01
CA SER A 157 -0.15 -15.71 10.57
C SER A 157 -0.22 -15.03 9.21
N ASP A 158 -0.88 -15.65 8.22
CA ASP A 158 -1.19 -15.06 6.90
C ASP A 158 -1.95 -13.71 6.97
N TYR A 159 -2.28 -13.26 8.18
CA TYR A 159 -2.91 -12.01 8.49
C TYR A 159 -1.89 -10.86 8.50
N ARG A 160 -1.92 -10.03 7.46
CA ARG A 160 -1.27 -8.71 7.46
C ARG A 160 -2.24 -7.69 8.04
N PRO A 161 -1.98 -7.12 9.23
CA PRO A 161 -2.86 -6.12 9.79
C PRO A 161 -2.89 -4.89 8.88
N GLU A 162 -4.09 -4.51 8.44
CA GLU A 162 -4.28 -3.28 7.63
C GLU A 162 -4.30 -2.02 8.50
N THR A 163 -4.51 -2.16 9.83
CA THR A 163 -4.57 -1.04 10.78
C THR A 163 -3.91 -1.37 12.13
N VAL A 164 -3.55 -0.32 12.87
CA VAL A 164 -3.00 -0.42 14.25
C VAL A 164 -4.04 -0.97 15.23
N GLU A 165 -5.31 -0.57 15.09
CA GLU A 165 -6.41 -1.08 15.92
C GLU A 165 -6.63 -2.59 15.73
N GLY A 166 -6.40 -3.11 14.52
CA GLY A 166 -6.43 -4.54 14.25
C GLY A 166 -5.35 -5.30 15.03
N ILE A 167 -4.15 -4.71 15.10
CA ILE A 167 -3.04 -5.24 15.91
C ILE A 167 -3.43 -5.24 17.39
N GLU A 168 -3.98 -4.13 17.89
CA GLU A 168 -4.37 -3.98 19.29
C GLU A 168 -5.41 -5.03 19.69
N LYS A 169 -6.43 -5.27 18.86
CA LYS A 169 -7.44 -6.32 19.11
C LYS A 169 -6.83 -7.72 19.17
N ILE A 170 -5.88 -8.03 18.30
CA ILE A 170 -5.20 -9.33 18.30
C ILE A 170 -4.38 -9.49 19.57
N LEU A 171 -3.61 -8.46 19.95
CA LEU A 171 -2.82 -8.47 21.17
C LEU A 171 -3.71 -8.58 22.41
N GLN A 172 -4.80 -7.83 22.47
CA GLN A 172 -5.75 -7.86 23.58
C GLN A 172 -6.42 -9.22 23.71
N SER A 173 -6.94 -9.79 22.61
CA SER A 173 -7.53 -11.12 22.60
C SER A 173 -6.56 -12.18 23.11
N LYS A 174 -5.28 -12.10 22.71
CA LYS A 174 -4.25 -13.04 23.16
C LYS A 174 -3.85 -12.82 24.62
N LEU A 175 -3.85 -11.58 25.09
CA LEU A 175 -3.62 -11.24 26.49
C LEU A 175 -4.77 -11.75 27.37
N ASP A 176 -6.02 -11.62 26.91
CA ASP A 176 -7.22 -12.11 27.60
C ASP A 176 -7.22 -13.65 27.66
N GLU A 177 -6.88 -14.33 26.57
CA GLU A 177 -6.66 -15.79 26.54
C GLU A 177 -5.61 -16.23 27.58
N ALA A 178 -4.46 -15.54 27.62
CA ALA A 178 -3.39 -15.85 28.57
C ALA A 178 -3.78 -15.58 30.03
N SER A 179 -4.69 -14.63 30.26
CA SER A 179 -5.19 -14.25 31.58
C SER A 179 -6.32 -15.16 32.09
N ALA A 180 -7.06 -15.82 31.18
CA ALA A 180 -8.18 -16.71 31.51
C ALA A 180 -7.77 -18.14 31.90
N VAL A 181 -6.49 -18.52 31.70
CA VAL A 181 -5.95 -19.84 32.04
C VAL A 181 -5.56 -19.95 33.54
N HIS A 182 -5.85 -18.93 34.35
CA HIS A 182 -5.63 -18.89 35.82
C HIS A 182 -6.82 -18.31 36.57
#